data_AF-X1NWA0-F1
#
_entry.id   AF-X1NWA0-F1
#
_cell.length_a   1.000
_cell.length_b   1.000
_cell.length_c   1.000
_cell.angle_alpha   90.00
_cell.angle_beta   90.00
_cell.angle_gamma   90.00
#
_symmetry.space_group_name_H-M   'P 1'
#
loop_
_entity.id
_entity.type
_entity.pdbx_description
1 polymer ?
#
loop_
_entity_poly.entity_id
_entity_poly.type
_entity_poly.pdbx_seq_one_letter_code
_entity_poly.pdbx_strand_id
1 'polypeptide(L)'
;SLSGLMQCGKCGSSYGVTGYGRNKKYAYYNCINYSKKGKAVCPGRRLRADELDKDIISRVKELIFSDSNMKKLVDDINAATKSLRTDHSRKITELKKKAADLQLRSRRHYEAIESGIIDLSLVAERLRELKNQRNSIQDEIVHYERTSSQIRPIYITRFMIDSYRKEMEEVFVGSNAQEQRNFLKKFIEKIIIHDEKIEIVYYAPGPKFAFSKIPDV
;
A
#
# COMPACT_ATOMS: atom_id res chain seq x y z
N SER A 1 -4.19 -22.44 -3.87
CA SER A 1 -2.75 -22.70 -3.72
C SER A 1 -2.04 -21.43 -3.28
N LEU A 2 -1.31 -21.51 -2.16
CA LEU A 2 -0.56 -20.46 -1.48
C LEU A 2 0.94 -20.46 -1.79
N SER A 3 1.40 -21.28 -2.75
CA SER A 3 2.80 -21.26 -3.19
C SER A 3 3.28 -19.84 -3.56
N GLY A 4 4.49 -19.49 -3.12
CA GLY A 4 5.06 -18.15 -3.29
C GLY A 4 4.63 -17.11 -2.25
N LEU A 5 3.73 -17.44 -1.31
CA LEU A 5 3.50 -16.65 -0.09
C LEU A 5 4.18 -17.27 1.14
N MET A 6 4.50 -18.56 1.07
CA MET A 6 4.96 -19.33 2.23
C MET A 6 6.48 -19.39 2.36
N GLN A 7 6.99 -19.15 3.56
CA GLN A 7 8.40 -19.21 3.94
C GLN A 7 8.63 -20.16 5.13
N CYS A 8 9.80 -20.77 5.17
CA CYS A 8 10.23 -21.62 6.28
C CYS A 8 10.81 -20.78 7.40
N GLY A 9 10.21 -20.86 8.60
CA GLY A 9 10.70 -20.18 9.79
C GLY A 9 12.06 -20.66 10.28
N LYS A 10 12.55 -21.82 9.81
CA LYS A 10 13.88 -22.36 10.17
C LYS A 10 15.02 -21.90 9.26
N CYS A 11 14.79 -21.92 7.95
CA CYS A 11 15.86 -21.66 6.96
C CYS A 11 15.57 -20.50 6.01
N GLY A 12 14.44 -19.80 6.17
CA GLY A 12 14.01 -18.68 5.33
C GLY A 12 13.58 -19.05 3.91
N SER A 13 13.85 -20.27 3.45
CA SER A 13 13.52 -20.72 2.09
C SER A 13 12.01 -20.82 1.87
N SER A 14 11.56 -20.62 0.63
CA SER A 14 10.15 -20.74 0.27
C SER A 14 9.63 -22.18 0.33
N TYR A 15 8.31 -22.31 0.44
CA TYR A 15 7.61 -23.58 0.24
C TYR A 15 7.12 -23.73 -1.21
N GLY A 16 7.28 -24.94 -1.75
CA GLY A 16 6.77 -25.35 -3.06
C GLY A 16 5.78 -26.51 -2.92
N VAL A 17 4.91 -26.66 -3.92
CA VAL A 17 4.01 -27.82 -4.01
C VAL A 17 4.78 -29.02 -4.55
N THR A 18 4.61 -30.17 -3.91
CA THR A 18 5.22 -31.45 -4.30
C THR A 18 4.17 -32.56 -4.23
N GLY A 19 4.32 -33.59 -5.08
CA GLY A 19 3.38 -34.70 -5.19
C GLY A 19 2.13 -34.32 -5.98
N TYR A 20 2.13 -34.61 -7.27
CA TYR A 20 0.93 -34.53 -8.11
C TYR A 20 0.51 -35.96 -8.45
N GLY A 21 -0.57 -36.47 -7.84
CA GLY A 21 -1.23 -37.67 -8.35
C GLY A 21 -1.97 -37.33 -9.66
N ARG A 22 -2.24 -38.34 -10.51
CA ARG A 22 -3.00 -38.19 -11.78
C ARG A 22 -4.27 -37.33 -11.65
N ASN A 23 -4.89 -37.29 -10.46
CA ASN A 23 -6.07 -36.47 -10.13
C ASN A 23 -5.91 -35.56 -8.87
N LYS A 24 -4.80 -34.80 -8.72
CA LYS A 24 -4.59 -33.72 -7.71
C LYS A 24 -4.81 -34.02 -6.20
N LYS A 25 -5.27 -35.21 -5.81
CA LYS A 25 -5.76 -35.56 -4.45
C LYS A 25 -4.73 -35.49 -3.31
N TYR A 26 -3.43 -35.34 -3.59
CA TYR A 26 -2.37 -35.46 -2.58
C TYR A 26 -1.26 -34.41 -2.75
N ALA A 27 -1.62 -33.15 -2.98
CA ALA A 27 -0.64 -32.07 -3.03
C ALA A 27 -0.13 -31.74 -1.62
N TYR A 28 1.18 -31.55 -1.49
CA TYR A 28 1.82 -31.14 -0.23
C TYR A 28 2.71 -29.93 -0.42
N TYR A 29 2.70 -29.01 0.53
CA TYR A 29 3.73 -27.98 0.65
C TYR A 29 4.96 -28.56 1.36
N ASN A 30 6.12 -28.38 0.73
CA ASN A 30 7.42 -28.73 1.30
C ASN A 30 8.40 -27.57 1.16
N CYS A 31 9.27 -27.40 2.16
CA CYS A 31 10.37 -26.45 2.10
C CYS A 31 11.29 -26.80 0.92
N ILE A 32 11.55 -25.84 0.03
CA ILE A 32 12.33 -26.08 -1.19
C ILE A 32 13.77 -26.50 -0.88
N ASN A 33 14.40 -25.88 0.12
CA ASN A 33 15.76 -26.26 0.54
C ASN A 33 15.81 -27.70 1.06
N TYR A 34 14.82 -28.14 1.86
CA TYR A 34 14.73 -29.55 2.28
C TYR A 34 14.55 -30.47 1.06
N SER A 35 13.60 -30.16 0.17
CA SER A 35 13.32 -30.98 -1.00
C SER A 35 14.52 -31.12 -1.96
N LYS A 36 15.36 -30.08 -2.07
CA LYS A 36 16.50 -30.07 -3.00
C LYS A 36 17.83 -30.47 -2.36
N LYS A 37 18.04 -30.17 -1.08
CA LYS A 37 19.34 -30.29 -0.40
C LYS A 37 19.30 -31.23 0.82
N GLY A 38 18.13 -31.76 1.15
CA GLY A 38 17.96 -32.74 2.22
C GLY A 38 18.00 -32.17 3.64
N LYS A 39 17.88 -33.10 4.60
CA LYS A 39 17.72 -32.81 6.04
C LYS A 39 18.90 -32.05 6.66
N ALA A 40 20.09 -32.18 6.08
CA ALA A 40 21.30 -31.49 6.54
C ALA A 40 21.20 -29.95 6.43
N VAL A 41 20.40 -29.43 5.49
CA VAL A 41 20.22 -27.99 5.27
C VAL A 41 18.98 -27.45 5.97
N CYS A 42 17.91 -28.24 6.03
CA CYS A 42 16.68 -27.88 6.72
C CYS A 42 15.99 -29.18 7.12
N PRO A 43 15.48 -29.35 8.35
CA PRO A 43 14.80 -30.58 8.74
C PRO A 43 13.53 -30.87 7.90
N GLY A 44 12.97 -29.82 7.28
CA GLY A 44 11.77 -29.92 6.46
C GLY A 44 10.50 -30.12 7.29
N ARG A 45 9.38 -29.56 6.82
CA ARG A 45 8.04 -29.85 7.34
C ARG A 45 7.14 -30.04 6.14
N ARG A 46 6.42 -31.17 6.08
CA ARG A 46 5.48 -31.48 5.00
C ARG A 46 4.07 -31.16 5.46
N LEU A 47 3.36 -30.37 4.68
CA LEU A 47 2.01 -29.91 5.01
C LEU A 47 1.02 -30.32 3.92
N ARG A 48 -0.16 -30.82 4.30
CA ARG A 48 -1.24 -31.11 3.34
C ARG A 48 -1.75 -29.80 2.76
N ALA A 49 -1.71 -29.67 1.43
CA ALA A 49 -1.92 -28.38 0.80
C ALA A 49 -3.38 -27.92 0.88
N ASP A 50 -4.32 -28.85 0.84
CA ASP A 50 -5.76 -28.59 0.92
C ASP A 50 -6.20 -28.15 2.31
N GLU A 51 -5.74 -28.84 3.36
CA GLU A 51 -6.00 -28.47 4.76
C GLU A 51 -5.40 -27.10 5.07
N LEU A 52 -4.13 -26.89 4.71
CA LEU A 52 -3.48 -25.61 4.98
C LEU A 52 -4.10 -24.45 4.20
N ASP A 53 -4.42 -24.64 2.92
CA ASP A 53 -5.10 -23.61 2.13
C ASP A 53 -6.43 -23.22 2.80
N LYS A 54 -7.24 -24.18 3.24
CA LYS A 54 -8.51 -23.94 3.95
C LYS A 54 -8.32 -23.18 5.27
N ASP A 55 -7.38 -23.62 6.10
CA ASP A 55 -7.12 -23.01 7.41
C ASP A 55 -6.67 -21.56 7.28
N ILE A 56 -5.74 -21.29 6.36
CA ILE A 56 -5.27 -19.92 6.08
C ILE A 56 -6.40 -19.06 5.55
N ILE A 57 -7.21 -19.57 4.60
CA ILE A 57 -8.35 -18.81 4.06
C ILE A 57 -9.34 -18.47 5.18
N SER A 58 -9.66 -19.41 6.08
CA SER A 58 -10.56 -19.17 7.22
C SER A 58 -10.00 -18.10 8.15
N ARG A 59 -8.73 -18.20 8.53
CA ARG A 59 -8.08 -17.20 9.40
C ARG A 59 -8.03 -15.82 8.74
N VAL A 60 -7.76 -15.76 7.44
CA VAL A 60 -7.76 -14.49 6.69
C VAL A 60 -9.16 -13.90 6.63
N LYS A 61 -10.20 -14.72 6.48
CA LYS A 61 -11.60 -14.27 6.57
C LYS A 61 -11.88 -13.63 7.93
N GLU A 62 -11.50 -14.27 9.02
CA GLU A 62 -11.72 -13.77 10.38
C GLU A 62 -10.88 -12.52 10.69
N LEU A 63 -9.59 -12.55 10.35
CA LEU A 63 -8.64 -11.47 10.64
C LEU A 63 -8.95 -10.21 9.83
N ILE A 64 -9.27 -10.32 8.55
CA ILE A 64 -9.52 -9.14 7.71
C ILE A 64 -10.96 -8.65 7.88
N PHE A 65 -11.92 -9.55 7.99
CA PHE A 65 -13.34 -9.21 7.87
C PHE A 65 -14.15 -9.31 9.17
N SER A 66 -13.49 -9.42 10.34
CA SER A 66 -14.21 -9.15 11.58
C SER A 66 -14.76 -7.73 11.57
N ASP A 67 -15.95 -7.54 12.13
CA ASP A 67 -16.59 -6.23 12.21
C ASP A 67 -15.67 -5.18 12.87
N SER A 68 -14.88 -5.62 13.86
CA SER A 68 -13.89 -4.78 14.55
C SER A 68 -12.72 -4.36 13.65
N ASN A 69 -12.16 -5.28 12.86
CA ASN A 69 -11.02 -5.00 12.00
C ASN A 69 -11.42 -4.19 10.76
N MET A 70 -12.62 -4.44 10.23
CA MET A 70 -13.18 -3.61 9.16
C MET A 70 -13.51 -2.19 9.64
N LYS A 71 -14.00 -2.01 10.87
CA LYS A 71 -14.20 -0.67 11.42
C LYS A 71 -12.87 0.05 11.58
N LYS A 72 -11.88 -0.61 12.19
CA LYS A 72 -10.53 -0.06 12.38
C LYS A 72 -9.88 0.33 11.05
N LEU A 73 -10.03 -0.52 10.03
CA LEU A 73 -9.60 -0.23 8.67
C LEU A 73 -10.19 1.08 8.13
N VAL A 74 -11.51 1.23 8.25
CA VAL A 74 -12.21 2.42 7.75
C VAL A 74 -11.69 3.66 8.48
N ASP A 75 -11.51 3.56 9.79
CA ASP A 75 -10.96 4.64 10.61
C ASP A 75 -9.52 4.99 10.19
N ASP A 76 -8.66 3.98 9.97
CA ASP A 76 -7.27 4.17 9.53
C ASP A 76 -7.18 4.80 8.14
N ILE A 77 -8.00 4.34 7.18
CA ILE A 77 -8.10 4.92 5.83
C ILE A 77 -8.58 6.38 5.92
N ASN A 78 -9.60 6.66 6.71
CA ASN A 78 -10.14 8.00 6.87
C ASN A 78 -9.12 8.94 7.56
N ALA A 79 -8.39 8.44 8.56
CA ALA A 79 -7.32 9.18 9.22
C ALA A 79 -6.18 9.50 8.26
N ALA A 80 -5.72 8.53 7.47
CA ALA A 80 -4.69 8.72 6.45
C ALA A 80 -5.13 9.72 5.37
N THR A 81 -6.39 9.59 4.90
CA THR A 81 -7.00 10.51 3.92
C THR A 81 -7.07 11.93 4.46
N LYS A 82 -7.46 12.10 5.73
CA LYS A 82 -7.51 13.40 6.41
C LYS A 82 -6.12 14.00 6.55
N SER A 83 -5.14 13.20 6.99
CA SER A 83 -3.74 13.65 7.13
C SER A 83 -3.17 14.14 5.81
N LEU A 84 -3.36 13.38 4.72
CA LEU A 84 -2.88 13.76 3.39
C LEU A 84 -3.48 15.07 2.90
N ARG A 85 -4.80 15.28 3.11
CA ARG A 85 -5.47 16.56 2.80
C ARG A 85 -4.90 17.72 3.62
N THR A 86 -4.64 17.51 4.90
CA THR A 86 -4.02 18.52 5.77
C THR A 86 -2.61 18.88 5.29
N ASP A 87 -1.81 17.90 4.90
CA ASP A 87 -0.47 18.14 4.35
C ASP A 87 -0.51 18.90 3.02
N HIS A 88 -1.40 18.53 2.10
CA HIS A 88 -1.60 19.26 0.85
C HIS A 88 -2.04 20.70 1.12
N SER A 89 -2.98 20.92 2.04
CA SER A 89 -3.45 22.26 2.42
C SER A 89 -2.30 23.11 2.96
N ARG A 90 -1.49 22.55 3.88
CA ARG A 90 -0.30 23.23 4.40
C ARG A 90 0.69 23.58 3.30
N LYS A 91 0.97 22.64 2.38
CA LYS A 91 1.88 22.86 1.26
C LYS A 91 1.39 23.98 0.33
N ILE A 92 0.09 24.01 0.02
CA ILE A 92 -0.53 25.09 -0.77
C ILE A 92 -0.36 26.43 -0.06
N THR A 93 -0.59 26.50 1.25
CA THR A 93 -0.38 27.74 2.02
C THR A 93 1.07 28.22 1.97
N GLU A 94 2.04 27.32 2.13
CA GLU A 94 3.47 27.65 2.02
C GLU A 94 3.84 28.18 0.62
N LEU A 95 3.34 27.52 -0.43
CA LEU A 95 3.57 27.94 -1.82
C LEU A 95 2.94 29.30 -2.12
N LYS A 96 1.71 29.56 -1.64
CA LYS A 96 1.04 30.87 -1.79
C LYS A 96 1.82 31.99 -1.10
N LYS A 97 2.39 31.74 0.08
CA LYS A 97 3.28 32.70 0.76
C LYS A 97 4.54 32.99 -0.06
N LYS A 98 5.19 31.96 -0.62
CA LYS A 98 6.36 32.14 -1.49
C LYS A 98 6.03 32.92 -2.76
N ALA A 99 4.89 32.63 -3.40
CA ALA A 99 4.44 33.36 -4.58
C ALA A 99 4.21 34.86 -4.27
N ALA A 100 3.62 35.17 -3.11
CA ALA A 100 3.40 36.53 -2.65
C ALA A 100 4.72 37.29 -2.40
N ASP A 101 5.73 36.63 -1.80
CA ASP A 101 7.07 37.21 -1.63
C ASP A 101 7.73 37.53 -2.98
N LEU A 102 7.73 36.57 -3.92
CA LEU A 102 8.28 36.80 -5.26
C LEU A 102 7.55 37.93 -6.00
N GLN A 103 6.22 38.01 -5.85
CA GLN A 103 5.42 39.08 -6.42
C GLN A 103 5.81 40.46 -5.84
N LEU A 104 6.02 40.54 -4.53
CA LEU A 104 6.48 41.77 -3.87
C LEU A 104 7.87 42.18 -4.38
N ARG A 105 8.79 41.22 -4.56
CA ARG A 105 10.12 41.47 -5.11
C ARG A 105 10.06 41.98 -6.55
N SER A 106 9.23 41.38 -7.40
CA SER A 106 8.98 41.90 -8.75
C SER A 106 8.42 43.31 -8.72
N ARG A 107 7.46 43.60 -7.82
CA ARG A 107 6.87 44.94 -7.68
C ARG A 107 7.91 45.99 -7.33
N ARG A 108 8.81 45.71 -6.39
CA ARG A 108 9.91 46.62 -6.02
C ARG A 108 10.84 46.92 -7.20
N HIS A 109 11.12 45.93 -8.04
CA HIS A 109 11.90 46.16 -9.26
C HIS A 109 11.15 47.07 -10.24
N TYR A 110 9.84 46.88 -10.43
CA TYR A 110 9.02 47.75 -11.28
C TYR A 110 8.99 49.19 -10.75
N GLU A 111 8.75 49.39 -9.45
CA GLU A 111 8.76 50.71 -8.80
C GLU A 111 10.13 51.43 -8.97
N ALA A 112 11.24 50.70 -8.87
CA ALA A 112 12.59 51.25 -9.07
C ALA A 112 12.88 51.65 -10.53
N ILE A 113 12.30 50.93 -11.49
CA ILE A 113 12.37 51.27 -12.93
C ILE A 113 11.52 52.50 -13.21
N GLU A 114 10.27 52.53 -12.73
CA GLU A 114 9.32 53.63 -12.96
C GLU A 114 9.80 54.96 -12.35
N SER A 115 10.51 54.90 -11.22
CA SER A 115 11.12 56.08 -10.58
C SER A 115 12.45 56.53 -11.21
N GLY A 116 12.96 55.80 -12.21
CA GLY A 116 14.23 56.11 -12.88
C GLY A 116 15.48 55.84 -12.04
N ILE A 117 15.36 55.13 -10.91
CA ILE A 117 16.50 54.79 -10.03
C ILE A 117 17.40 53.74 -10.70
N ILE A 118 16.81 52.81 -11.46
CA ILE A 118 17.50 51.69 -12.13
C ILE A 118 17.00 51.55 -13.57
N ASP A 119 17.91 51.32 -14.50
CA ASP A 119 17.57 51.00 -15.89
C ASP A 119 17.12 49.53 -16.03
N LEU A 120 16.11 49.28 -16.87
CA LEU A 120 15.58 47.93 -17.13
C LEU A 120 16.67 46.93 -17.54
N SER A 121 17.67 47.35 -18.32
CA SER A 121 18.77 46.49 -18.78
C SER A 121 19.55 45.85 -17.62
N LEU A 122 19.64 46.52 -16.47
CA LEU A 122 20.36 46.04 -15.28
C LEU A 122 19.59 44.96 -14.50
N VAL A 123 18.27 44.85 -14.67
CA VAL A 123 17.40 43.96 -13.89
C VAL A 123 16.54 43.02 -14.73
N ALA A 124 16.65 43.07 -16.06
CA ALA A 124 15.84 42.28 -16.98
C ALA A 124 15.98 40.75 -16.77
N GLU A 125 17.20 40.27 -16.50
CA GLU A 125 17.43 38.85 -16.18
C GLU A 125 16.77 38.48 -14.86
N ARG A 126 16.94 39.31 -13.82
CA ARG A 126 16.34 39.07 -12.51
C ARG A 126 14.81 39.03 -12.57
N LEU A 127 14.18 39.92 -13.34
CA LEU A 127 12.74 39.91 -13.56
C LEU A 127 12.27 38.65 -14.28
N ARG A 128 13.05 38.13 -15.26
CA ARG A 128 12.77 36.85 -15.92
C ARG A 128 12.85 35.69 -14.93
N GLU A 129 13.87 35.65 -14.08
CA GLU A 129 14.01 34.61 -13.04
C GLU A 129 12.82 34.62 -12.07
N LEU A 130 12.45 35.79 -11.55
CA LEU A 130 11.32 35.93 -10.62
C LEU A 130 10.00 35.47 -11.28
N LYS A 131 9.78 35.82 -12.55
CA LYS A 131 8.63 35.36 -13.33
C LYS A 131 8.62 33.84 -13.47
N ASN A 132 9.76 33.24 -13.83
CA ASN A 132 9.87 31.79 -14.01
C ASN A 132 9.64 31.04 -12.69
N GLN A 133 10.20 31.52 -11.58
CA GLN A 133 9.98 30.95 -10.25
C GLN A 133 8.51 31.04 -9.84
N ARG A 134 7.85 32.18 -10.07
CA ARG A 134 6.42 32.34 -9.79
C ARG A 134 5.56 31.40 -10.62
N ASN A 135 5.85 31.25 -11.92
CA ASN A 135 5.12 30.33 -12.79
C ASN A 135 5.27 28.88 -12.31
N SER A 136 6.49 28.44 -11.97
CA SER A 136 6.74 27.11 -11.41
C SER A 136 5.95 26.87 -10.11
N ILE A 137 5.94 27.85 -9.20
CA ILE A 137 5.18 27.75 -7.95
C ILE A 137 3.67 27.68 -8.23
N GLN A 138 3.19 28.43 -9.23
CA GLN A 138 1.78 28.40 -9.62
C GLN A 138 1.38 27.02 -10.17
N ASP A 139 2.24 26.40 -10.98
CA ASP A 139 2.02 25.04 -11.48
C ASP A 139 2.00 24.01 -10.35
N GLU A 140 2.89 24.14 -9.36
CA GLU A 140 2.88 23.31 -8.14
C GLU A 140 1.58 23.49 -7.35
N ILE A 141 1.10 24.73 -7.15
CA ILE A 141 -0.17 25.00 -6.46
C ILE A 141 -1.32 24.30 -7.18
N VAL A 142 -1.41 24.46 -8.50
CA VAL A 142 -2.45 23.82 -9.32
C VAL A 142 -2.37 22.30 -9.22
N HIS A 143 -1.17 21.74 -9.20
CA HIS A 143 -0.97 20.31 -8.99
C HIS A 143 -1.53 19.84 -7.64
N TYR A 144 -1.16 20.49 -6.53
CA TYR A 144 -1.66 20.11 -5.21
C TYR A 144 -3.17 20.33 -5.06
N GLU A 145 -3.73 21.42 -5.62
CA GLU A 145 -5.17 21.69 -5.61
C GLU A 145 -5.95 20.61 -6.38
N ARG A 146 -5.47 20.22 -7.57
CA ARG A 146 -6.06 19.12 -8.36
C ARG A 146 -6.01 17.80 -7.60
N THR A 147 -4.84 17.41 -7.10
CA THR A 147 -4.67 16.14 -6.36
C THR A 147 -5.52 16.13 -5.09
N SER A 148 -5.58 17.25 -4.35
CA SER A 148 -6.41 17.38 -3.15
C SER A 148 -7.90 17.26 -3.45
N SER A 149 -8.38 17.78 -4.58
CA SER A 149 -9.80 17.66 -4.98
C SER A 149 -10.21 16.23 -5.31
N GLN A 150 -9.26 15.40 -5.73
CA GLN A 150 -9.50 14.00 -6.09
C GLN A 150 -9.50 13.08 -4.86
N ILE A 151 -8.81 13.46 -3.79
CA ILE A 151 -8.85 12.74 -2.52
C ILE A 151 -10.24 12.93 -1.94
N ARG A 152 -11.11 11.91 -1.95
CA ARG A 152 -12.44 11.93 -1.32
C ARG A 152 -12.40 11.11 -0.03
N PRO A 153 -13.16 11.49 1.02
CA PRO A 153 -13.35 10.61 2.17
C PRO A 153 -13.97 9.31 1.66
N ILE A 154 -13.41 8.17 2.06
CA ILE A 154 -13.98 6.89 1.71
C ILE A 154 -15.07 6.61 2.75
N TYR A 155 -16.32 6.86 2.35
CA TYR A 155 -17.47 6.45 3.14
C TYR A 155 -17.73 4.96 2.89
N ILE A 156 -17.11 4.09 3.69
CA ILE A 156 -17.43 2.66 3.65
C ILE A 156 -18.69 2.44 4.49
N THR A 157 -19.77 2.01 3.84
CA THR A 157 -21.01 1.63 4.52
C THR A 157 -20.96 0.16 4.90
N ARG A 158 -21.78 -0.24 5.88
CA ARG A 158 -21.95 -1.66 6.23
C ARG A 158 -22.31 -2.53 5.02
N PHE A 159 -23.17 -2.01 4.15
CA PHE A 159 -23.54 -2.65 2.88
C PHE A 159 -22.34 -2.89 1.96
N MET A 160 -21.40 -1.93 1.84
CA MET A 160 -20.19 -2.14 1.05
C MET A 160 -19.28 -3.22 1.65
N ILE A 161 -19.18 -3.29 2.97
CA ILE A 161 -18.42 -4.33 3.68
C ILE A 161 -19.04 -5.70 3.40
N ASP A 162 -20.36 -5.81 3.52
CA ASP A 162 -21.08 -7.06 3.32
C ASP A 162 -21.03 -7.50 1.83
N SER A 163 -21.13 -6.56 0.90
CA SER A 163 -20.96 -6.80 -0.54
C SER A 163 -19.56 -7.31 -0.86
N TYR A 164 -18.52 -6.72 -0.25
CA TYR A 164 -17.14 -7.14 -0.45
C TYR A 164 -16.86 -8.51 0.19
N ARG A 165 -17.49 -8.81 1.34
CA ARG A 165 -17.45 -10.13 1.98
C ARG A 165 -18.05 -11.19 1.06
N LYS A 166 -19.17 -10.88 0.40
CA LYS A 166 -19.86 -11.77 -0.54
C LYS A 166 -19.05 -12.01 -1.81
N GLU A 167 -18.51 -10.96 -2.44
CA GLU A 167 -17.63 -11.06 -3.60
C GLU A 167 -16.40 -11.93 -3.27
N MET A 168 -15.84 -11.78 -2.07
CA MET A 168 -14.75 -12.61 -1.59
C MET A 168 -15.19 -14.07 -1.45
N GLU A 169 -16.31 -14.35 -0.79
CA GLU A 169 -16.85 -15.72 -0.69
C GLU A 169 -17.02 -16.37 -2.07
N GLU A 170 -17.50 -15.63 -3.06
CA GLU A 170 -17.63 -16.10 -4.44
C GLU A 170 -16.27 -16.42 -5.09
N VAL A 171 -15.25 -15.58 -4.89
CA VAL A 171 -13.86 -15.87 -5.34
C VAL A 171 -13.30 -17.12 -4.67
N PHE A 172 -13.58 -17.34 -3.38
CA PHE A 172 -13.05 -18.52 -2.69
C PHE A 172 -13.85 -19.81 -2.94
N VAL A 173 -15.10 -19.71 -3.41
CA VAL A 173 -15.96 -20.85 -3.75
C VAL A 173 -15.84 -21.23 -5.23
N GLY A 174 -15.68 -20.28 -6.15
CA GLY A 174 -15.76 -20.49 -7.60
C GLY A 174 -14.47 -20.34 -8.41
N SER A 175 -13.43 -19.69 -7.87
CA SER A 175 -12.23 -19.37 -8.65
C SER A 175 -11.17 -20.47 -8.71
N ASN A 176 -10.36 -20.45 -9.77
CA ASN A 176 -9.16 -21.28 -9.85
C ASN A 176 -8.11 -20.86 -8.79
N ALA A 177 -7.16 -21.75 -8.50
CA ALA A 177 -6.14 -21.55 -7.48
C ALA A 177 -5.22 -20.33 -7.72
N GLN A 178 -5.21 -19.74 -8.92
CA GLN A 178 -4.40 -18.57 -9.26
C GLN A 178 -5.11 -17.26 -8.86
N GLU A 179 -6.41 -17.16 -9.10
CA GLU A 179 -7.24 -16.02 -8.69
C GLU A 179 -7.28 -15.86 -7.17
N GLN A 180 -7.51 -16.96 -6.44
CA GLN A 180 -7.47 -16.98 -4.98
C GLN A 180 -6.12 -16.47 -4.45
N ARG A 181 -5.01 -16.90 -5.07
CA ARG A 181 -3.66 -16.47 -4.69
C ARG A 181 -3.44 -14.98 -4.96
N ASN A 182 -3.88 -14.49 -6.13
CA ASN A 182 -3.74 -13.09 -6.50
C ASN A 182 -4.55 -12.18 -5.57
N PHE A 183 -5.73 -12.63 -5.16
CA PHE A 183 -6.53 -11.94 -4.16
C PHE A 183 -5.82 -11.89 -2.80
N LEU A 184 -5.36 -13.04 -2.28
CA LEU A 184 -4.68 -13.11 -0.99
C LEU A 184 -3.40 -12.27 -0.94
N LYS A 185 -2.65 -12.17 -2.05
CA LYS A 185 -1.46 -11.31 -2.17
C LYS A 185 -1.72 -9.82 -1.96
N LYS A 186 -2.98 -9.36 -2.06
CA LYS A 186 -3.34 -7.97 -1.75
C LYS A 186 -3.27 -7.68 -0.26
N PHE A 187 -3.46 -8.72 0.57
CA PHE A 187 -3.57 -8.58 2.02
C PHE A 187 -2.48 -9.32 2.79
N ILE A 188 -1.88 -10.36 2.22
CA ILE A 188 -0.84 -11.15 2.89
C ILE A 188 0.52 -10.80 2.30
N GLU A 189 1.45 -10.38 3.15
CA GLU A 189 2.85 -10.22 2.80
C GLU A 189 3.53 -11.58 2.68
N LYS A 190 3.45 -12.40 3.74
CA LYS A 190 4.04 -13.73 3.80
C LYS A 190 3.40 -14.60 4.88
N ILE A 191 3.50 -15.91 4.72
CA ILE A 191 3.08 -16.92 5.69
C ILE A 191 4.33 -17.66 6.15
N ILE A 192 4.68 -17.56 7.43
CA ILE A 192 5.87 -18.18 7.98
C ILE A 192 5.48 -19.47 8.70
N ILE A 193 6.07 -20.58 8.27
CA ILE A 193 5.82 -21.91 8.80
C ILE A 193 6.90 -22.25 9.82
N HIS A 194 6.52 -22.33 11.09
CA HIS A 194 7.35 -22.86 12.18
C HIS A 194 7.04 -24.34 12.41
N ASP A 195 7.60 -24.96 13.44
CA ASP A 195 7.30 -26.36 13.76
C ASP A 195 5.89 -26.54 14.33
N GLU A 196 5.50 -25.68 15.26
CA GLU A 196 4.24 -25.79 16.00
C GLU A 196 3.22 -24.72 15.61
N LYS A 197 3.68 -23.57 15.11
CA LYS A 197 2.82 -22.44 14.73
C LYS A 197 2.97 -22.03 13.28
N ILE A 198 1.95 -21.31 12.79
CA ILE A 198 1.93 -20.68 11.48
C ILE A 198 1.64 -19.20 11.69
N GLU A 199 2.60 -18.35 11.34
CA GLU A 199 2.50 -16.90 11.44
C GLU A 199 2.04 -16.35 10.08
N ILE A 200 1.03 -15.47 10.09
CA ILE A 200 0.56 -14.79 8.89
C ILE A 200 0.94 -13.31 9.04
N VAL A 201 1.86 -12.85 8.20
CA VAL A 201 2.19 -11.42 8.09
C VAL A 201 1.29 -10.83 7.03
N TYR A 202 0.42 -9.92 7.44
CA TYR A 202 -0.57 -9.28 6.58
C TYR A 202 -0.43 -7.77 6.60
N TYR A 203 -0.85 -7.14 5.51
CA TYR A 203 -1.11 -5.72 5.45
C TYR A 203 -2.48 -5.48 6.07
N ALA A 204 -2.60 -4.43 6.90
CA ALA A 204 -3.92 -3.88 7.18
C ALA A 204 -4.65 -3.72 5.83
N PRO A 205 -5.94 -4.09 5.74
CA PRO A 205 -6.66 -3.91 4.50
C PRO A 205 -6.55 -2.45 4.03
N GLY A 206 -6.73 -2.20 2.74
CA GLY A 206 -6.49 -0.88 2.15
C GLY A 206 -5.42 -0.91 1.06
N PRO A 207 -5.41 0.09 0.16
CA PRO A 207 -4.32 0.25 -0.80
C PRO A 207 -2.99 0.28 -0.05
N LYS A 208 -1.91 -0.25 -0.63
CA LYS A 208 -0.57 -0.38 -0.01
C LYS A 208 -0.09 0.94 0.61
N PHE A 209 -0.54 1.22 1.83
CA PHE A 209 -0.17 2.36 2.64
C PHE A 209 0.17 1.79 4.02
N ALA A 210 1.47 1.72 4.26
CA ALA A 210 2.15 1.57 5.55
C ALA A 210 1.63 0.54 6.58
N PHE A 211 2.50 -0.46 6.78
CA PHE A 211 2.62 -1.46 7.84
C PHE A 211 1.89 -1.22 9.17
N SER A 212 1.20 -2.26 9.65
CA SER A 212 1.01 -2.51 11.07
C SER A 212 1.37 -3.98 11.38
N LYS A 213 2.45 -4.19 12.13
CA LYS A 213 2.71 -5.47 12.81
C LYS A 213 1.85 -5.50 14.07
N ILE A 214 1.16 -6.62 14.31
CA ILE A 214 0.49 -6.91 15.60
C ILE A 214 1.21 -8.12 16.23
N PRO A 215 1.36 -8.21 17.56
CA PRO A 215 2.16 -9.25 18.23
C PRO A 215 1.51 -10.63 18.15
N ASP A 216 2.36 -11.65 18.33
CA ASP A 216 2.06 -13.09 18.34
C ASP A 216 0.79 -13.50 19.12
N VAL A 217 0.02 -14.43 18.53
CA VAL A 217 -0.82 -15.41 19.24
C VAL A 217 -0.12 -16.76 19.18
#